data_AF-A0A229SN52-F1
#
_entry.id   AF-A0A229SN52-F1
#
_cell.length_a   1.000
_cell.length_b   1.000
_cell.length_c   1.000
_cell.angle_alpha   90.00
_cell.angle_beta   90.00
_cell.angle_gamma   90.00
#
_symmetry.space_group_name_H-M   'P 1'
#
loop_
_entity.id
_entity.type
_entity.pdbx_description
1 polymer ?
#
loop_
_entity_poly.entity_id
_entity_poly.type
_entity_poly.pdbx_seq_one_letter_code
_entity_poly.pdbx_strand_id
1 'polypeptide(L)'
;MSGLGGTYWRLWSAAGLSSLADGVLKVALPLVAVNYTRSPVLIAGLAFAFSLPWLLFALPAGALVDRLDRRRAMLTANVLRGGLLAGVLLLTVLGGGSIWALYVVALGAGSAETVYDTAAQSIVPQVVGRTRLARANGRMYAVEQTANEFAGPPLAGLLAAAGAGAAFGTPVALWAAAVATLLLARGSYRVPRDGRTTLRADIAEGLRFLWHHKILRTFTVMVGTFNFATGAAFAVLVLHAVGPGSAMGLSAPAFGLLMASIAAGSLAGSVLAEPVERRLGRVRALWVSWLAGGLTVGVLAVTADPYAVGVVFFAGGVGLLVSNVVMVSLRQRLTPDRLLGRLNSSHRLVAWGTKSLGALAGGAIAQAAGLHAVFVLMGVPALGVVAGLFGVTEDALAAAEREAVSR
;
A
#
# COMPACT_ATOMS: atom_id res chain seq x y z
N MET A 1 -9.03 29.65 -5.55
CA MET A 1 -8.26 28.50 -4.98
C MET A 1 -7.20 28.08 -5.99
N SER A 2 -5.92 28.38 -5.74
CA SER A 2 -4.83 28.04 -6.67
C SER A 2 -4.66 26.52 -6.81
N GLY A 3 -4.51 26.03 -8.05
CA GLY A 3 -4.42 24.59 -8.36
C GLY A 3 -3.12 23.94 -7.83
N LEU A 4 -3.08 22.60 -7.82
CA LEU A 4 -1.90 21.81 -7.40
C LEU A 4 -0.72 21.89 -8.39
N GLY A 5 -0.88 22.57 -9.53
CA GLY A 5 0.14 22.77 -10.56
C GLY A 5 0.20 21.64 -11.59
N GLY A 6 0.64 21.95 -12.81
CA GLY A 6 0.69 20.98 -13.92
C GLY A 6 1.65 19.80 -13.66
N THR A 7 2.78 20.06 -13.00
CA THR A 7 3.74 19.01 -12.63
C THR A 7 3.15 17.98 -11.67
N TYR A 8 2.35 18.42 -10.69
CA TYR A 8 1.65 17.50 -9.79
C TYR A 8 0.70 16.59 -10.57
N TRP A 9 -0.07 17.13 -11.51
CA TRP A 9 -1.02 16.33 -12.29
C TRP A 9 -0.32 15.33 -13.20
N ARG A 10 0.86 15.64 -13.75
CA ARG A 10 1.67 14.67 -14.48
C ARG A 10 2.16 13.54 -13.58
N LEU A 11 2.62 13.85 -12.37
CA LEU A 11 3.01 12.84 -11.38
C LEU A 11 1.82 11.98 -10.94
N TRP A 12 0.67 12.60 -10.72
CA TRP A 12 -0.57 11.93 -10.36
C TRP A 12 -1.04 10.98 -11.46
N SER A 13 -1.01 11.40 -12.72
CA SER A 13 -1.35 10.54 -13.86
C SER A 13 -0.36 9.39 -14.01
N ALA A 14 0.94 9.65 -13.87
CA ALA A 14 1.96 8.60 -13.91
C ALA A 14 1.80 7.58 -12.78
N ALA A 15 1.50 8.04 -11.56
CA ALA A 15 1.20 7.18 -10.42
C ALA A 15 -0.03 6.32 -10.70
N GLY A 16 -1.14 6.89 -11.15
CA GLY A 16 -2.34 6.13 -11.50
C GLY A 16 -2.10 5.07 -12.58
N LEU A 17 -1.39 5.42 -13.65
CA LEU A 17 -1.04 4.46 -14.72
C LEU A 17 -0.15 3.33 -14.21
N SER A 18 0.89 3.66 -13.43
CA SER A 18 1.79 2.67 -12.85
C SER A 18 1.07 1.75 -11.85
N SER A 19 0.26 2.32 -10.96
CA SER A 19 -0.50 1.58 -9.97
C SER A 19 -1.55 0.68 -10.61
N LEU A 20 -2.16 1.09 -11.74
CA LEU A 20 -3.08 0.23 -12.49
C LEU A 20 -2.34 -0.97 -13.08
N ALA A 21 -1.15 -0.75 -13.65
CA ALA A 21 -0.31 -1.83 -14.17
C ALA A 21 0.08 -2.82 -13.07
N ASP A 22 0.47 -2.32 -11.90
CA ASP A 22 0.82 -3.13 -10.73
C ASP A 22 -0.39 -3.95 -10.25
N GLY A 23 -1.57 -3.33 -10.16
CA GLY A 23 -2.83 -4.00 -9.78
C GLY A 23 -3.24 -5.10 -10.76
N VAL A 24 -3.09 -4.83 -12.06
CA VAL A 24 -3.34 -5.83 -13.10
C VAL A 24 -2.35 -6.99 -12.99
N LEU A 25 -1.05 -6.69 -12.85
CA LEU A 25 0.00 -7.71 -12.80
C LEU A 25 -0.16 -8.65 -11.60
N LYS A 26 -0.49 -8.11 -10.41
CA LYS A 26 -0.70 -8.89 -9.18
C LYS A 26 -1.67 -10.05 -9.36
N VAL A 27 -2.71 -9.85 -10.17
CA VAL A 27 -3.74 -10.87 -10.47
C VAL A 27 -3.42 -11.64 -11.75
N ALA A 28 -2.84 -11.00 -12.75
CA ALA A 28 -2.45 -11.66 -14.00
C ALA A 28 -1.39 -12.75 -13.78
N LEU A 29 -0.42 -12.54 -12.89
CA LEU A 29 0.64 -13.52 -12.59
C LEU A 29 0.08 -14.91 -12.22
N PRO A 30 -0.73 -15.07 -11.16
CA PRO A 30 -1.27 -16.38 -10.80
C PRO A 30 -2.24 -16.93 -11.86
N LEU A 31 -3.01 -16.08 -12.55
CA LEU A 31 -3.93 -16.55 -13.61
C LEU A 31 -3.20 -17.15 -14.81
N VAL A 32 -2.10 -16.52 -15.26
CA VAL A 32 -1.28 -17.06 -16.34
C VAL A 32 -0.46 -18.27 -15.88
N ALA A 33 -0.06 -18.32 -14.59
CA ALA A 33 0.71 -19.42 -14.03
C ALA A 33 0.00 -20.78 -14.10
N VAL A 34 -1.33 -20.79 -14.09
CA VAL A 34 -2.16 -22.00 -14.22
C VAL A 34 -1.92 -22.73 -15.54
N ASN A 35 -1.42 -22.04 -16.57
CA ASN A 35 -1.03 -22.66 -17.84
C ASN A 35 0.28 -23.46 -17.75
N TYR A 36 1.12 -23.20 -16.73
CA TYR A 36 2.43 -23.82 -16.55
C TYR A 36 2.48 -24.83 -15.40
N THR A 37 1.59 -24.69 -14.43
CA THR A 37 1.55 -25.58 -13.26
C THR A 37 0.13 -25.75 -12.73
N ARG A 38 -0.11 -26.86 -12.05
CA ARG A 38 -1.29 -27.09 -11.21
C ARG A 38 -0.98 -27.06 -9.72
N SER A 39 0.28 -26.80 -9.33
CA SER A 39 0.70 -26.75 -7.93
C SER A 39 0.20 -25.46 -7.26
N PRO A 40 -0.69 -25.54 -6.23
CA PRO A 40 -1.17 -24.36 -5.52
C PRO A 40 -0.03 -23.59 -4.82
N VAL A 41 0.99 -24.30 -4.34
CA VAL A 41 2.15 -23.70 -3.65
C VAL A 41 2.95 -22.80 -4.59
N LEU A 42 3.19 -23.24 -5.82
CA LEU A 42 3.93 -22.44 -6.80
C LEU A 42 3.12 -21.22 -7.28
N ILE A 43 1.80 -21.35 -7.39
CA ILE A 43 0.92 -20.24 -7.78
C ILE A 43 0.84 -19.21 -6.64
N ALA A 44 0.60 -19.65 -5.40
CA ALA A 44 0.58 -18.77 -4.24
C ALA A 44 1.95 -18.12 -3.98
N GLY A 45 3.03 -18.85 -4.26
CA GLY A 45 4.39 -18.35 -4.15
C GLY A 45 4.70 -17.17 -5.07
N LEU A 46 3.96 -16.96 -6.17
CA LEU A 46 4.11 -15.77 -7.01
C LEU A 46 3.66 -14.49 -6.29
N ALA A 47 2.54 -14.55 -5.57
CA ALA A 47 2.07 -13.41 -4.77
C ALA A 47 3.08 -13.08 -3.66
N PHE A 48 3.61 -14.12 -2.99
CA PHE A 48 4.67 -13.95 -2.01
C PHE A 48 5.95 -13.38 -2.63
N ALA A 49 6.37 -13.88 -3.78
CA ALA A 49 7.55 -13.38 -4.50
C ALA A 49 7.38 -11.91 -4.92
N PHE A 50 6.17 -11.50 -5.29
CA PHE A 50 5.85 -10.11 -5.61
C PHE A 50 5.90 -9.20 -4.37
N SER A 51 5.45 -9.68 -3.20
CA SER A 51 5.44 -8.89 -1.96
C SER A 51 6.75 -8.91 -1.18
N LEU A 52 7.58 -9.95 -1.34
CA LEU A 52 8.84 -10.15 -0.62
C LEU A 52 9.81 -8.95 -0.71
N PRO A 53 9.95 -8.24 -1.85
CA PRO A 53 10.78 -7.04 -1.93
C PRO A 53 10.42 -5.94 -0.93
N TRP A 54 9.15 -5.79 -0.54
CA TRP A 54 8.75 -4.83 0.51
C TRP A 54 9.39 -5.17 1.87
N LEU A 55 9.54 -6.46 2.17
CA LEU A 55 10.14 -6.92 3.41
C LEU A 55 11.67 -6.76 3.39
N LEU A 56 12.32 -7.05 2.25
CA LEU A 56 13.78 -7.08 2.14
C LEU A 56 14.38 -5.72 1.77
N PHE A 57 13.70 -4.97 0.91
CA PHE A 57 14.27 -3.82 0.22
C PHE A 57 13.62 -2.47 0.56
N ALA A 58 12.59 -2.42 1.44
CA ALA A 58 12.01 -1.13 1.84
C ALA A 58 13.06 -0.17 2.43
N LEU A 59 13.90 -0.62 3.37
CA LEU A 59 14.94 0.23 3.98
C LEU A 59 16.05 0.62 2.96
N PRO A 60 16.66 -0.32 2.21
CA PRO A 60 17.62 0.05 1.15
C PRO A 60 17.04 0.98 0.09
N ALA A 61 15.81 0.74 -0.36
CA ALA A 61 15.13 1.56 -1.37
C ALA A 61 14.98 3.01 -0.88
N GLY A 62 14.61 3.21 0.39
CA GLY A 62 14.61 4.52 1.02
C GLY A 62 15.93 5.26 0.95
N ALA A 63 16.97 4.62 1.45
CA ALA A 63 18.31 5.20 1.49
C ALA A 63 18.88 5.43 0.07
N LEU A 64 18.50 4.61 -0.91
CA LEU A 64 18.87 4.76 -2.31
C LEU A 64 18.13 5.93 -2.97
N VAL A 65 16.81 6.02 -2.79
CA VAL A 65 15.96 7.10 -3.34
C VAL A 65 16.40 8.47 -2.84
N ASP A 66 16.87 8.56 -1.59
CA ASP A 66 17.40 9.80 -1.02
C ASP A 66 18.77 10.21 -1.60
N ARG A 67 19.44 9.35 -2.39
CA ARG A 67 20.72 9.66 -3.06
C ARG A 67 20.55 9.97 -4.53
N LEU A 68 19.48 9.46 -5.12
CA LEU A 68 19.16 9.60 -6.54
C LEU A 68 18.21 10.79 -6.76
N ASP A 69 18.09 11.19 -8.03
CA ASP A 69 16.96 12.00 -8.44
C ASP A 69 15.69 11.13 -8.41
N ARG A 70 14.66 11.58 -7.70
CA ARG A 70 13.44 10.79 -7.48
C ARG A 70 12.69 10.50 -8.77
N ARG A 71 12.66 11.45 -9.71
CA ARG A 71 12.04 11.25 -11.02
C ARG A 71 12.82 10.21 -11.83
N ARG A 72 14.16 10.25 -11.79
CA ARG A 72 14.99 9.22 -12.44
C ARG A 72 14.76 7.84 -11.83
N ALA A 73 14.65 7.74 -10.50
CA ALA A 73 14.35 6.48 -9.84
C ALA A 73 12.98 5.92 -10.28
N MET A 74 11.95 6.77 -10.37
CA MET A 74 10.63 6.38 -10.89
C MET A 74 10.69 5.91 -12.35
N LEU A 75 11.38 6.65 -13.22
CA LEU A 75 11.56 6.29 -14.63
C LEU A 75 12.25 4.93 -14.77
N THR A 76 13.39 4.74 -14.12
CA THR A 76 14.14 3.48 -14.17
C THR A 76 13.31 2.31 -13.65
N ALA A 77 12.55 2.50 -12.58
CA ALA A 77 11.68 1.46 -12.04
C ALA A 77 10.60 1.01 -13.02
N ASN A 78 9.94 1.95 -13.71
CA ASN A 78 8.90 1.60 -14.69
C ASN A 78 9.47 1.00 -15.97
N VAL A 79 10.64 1.48 -16.42
CA VAL A 79 11.35 0.87 -17.57
C VAL A 79 11.77 -0.56 -17.23
N LEU A 80 12.31 -0.81 -16.04
CA LEU A 80 12.69 -2.15 -15.61
C LEU A 80 11.47 -3.08 -15.52
N ARG A 81 10.38 -2.61 -14.92
CA ARG A 81 9.11 -3.35 -14.85
C ARG A 81 8.55 -3.72 -16.22
N GLY A 82 8.42 -2.72 -17.09
CA GLY A 82 7.96 -2.90 -18.46
C GLY A 82 8.86 -3.84 -19.26
N GLY A 83 10.18 -3.66 -19.17
CA GLY A 83 11.16 -4.49 -19.87
C GLY A 83 11.15 -5.96 -19.41
N LEU A 84 11.14 -6.20 -18.10
CA LEU A 84 11.08 -7.56 -17.54
C LEU A 84 9.80 -8.28 -17.99
N LEU A 85 8.65 -7.62 -17.85
CA LEU A 85 7.37 -8.22 -18.22
C LEU A 85 7.23 -8.39 -19.75
N ALA A 86 7.72 -7.43 -20.54
CA ALA A 86 7.75 -7.55 -22.00
C ALA A 86 8.63 -8.73 -22.45
N GLY A 87 9.78 -8.94 -21.79
CA GLY A 87 10.63 -10.11 -22.03
C GLY A 87 9.90 -11.43 -21.76
N VAL A 88 9.18 -11.54 -20.65
CA VAL A 88 8.38 -12.74 -20.33
C VAL A 88 7.18 -12.92 -21.25
N LEU A 89 6.52 -11.84 -21.64
CA LEU A 89 5.47 -11.86 -22.65
C LEU A 89 6.01 -12.41 -23.97
N LEU A 90 7.17 -11.92 -24.44
CA LEU A 90 7.80 -12.41 -25.66
C LEU A 90 8.15 -13.90 -25.55
N LEU A 91 8.78 -14.33 -24.45
CA LEU A 91 9.06 -15.75 -24.20
C LEU A 91 7.80 -16.61 -24.21
N THR A 92 6.71 -16.12 -23.62
CA THR A 92 5.41 -16.81 -23.59
C THR A 92 4.83 -16.98 -25.00
N VAL A 93 4.86 -15.92 -25.81
CA VAL A 93 4.36 -15.95 -27.20
C VAL A 93 5.22 -16.86 -28.09
N LEU A 94 6.52 -16.94 -27.84
CA LEU A 94 7.45 -17.82 -28.55
C LEU A 94 7.40 -19.28 -28.04
N GLY A 95 6.49 -19.62 -27.12
CA GLY A 95 6.34 -20.98 -26.58
C GLY A 95 7.36 -21.37 -25.50
N GLY A 96 8.26 -20.46 -25.10
CA GLY A 96 9.27 -20.66 -24.06
C GLY A 96 8.82 -20.19 -22.66
N GLY A 97 7.52 -20.04 -22.43
CA GLY A 97 6.96 -19.62 -21.15
C GLY A 97 7.28 -20.61 -20.02
N SER A 98 7.59 -20.08 -18.83
CA SER A 98 7.89 -20.90 -17.65
C SER A 98 7.41 -20.20 -16.39
N ILE A 99 7.00 -20.98 -15.39
CA ILE A 99 6.68 -20.46 -14.07
C ILE A 99 7.86 -19.71 -13.44
N TRP A 100 9.10 -20.15 -13.69
CA TRP A 100 10.29 -19.50 -13.16
C TRP A 100 10.49 -18.10 -13.76
N ALA A 101 10.13 -17.90 -15.03
CA ALA A 101 10.13 -16.59 -15.65
C ALA A 101 9.11 -15.65 -14.96
N LEU A 102 7.94 -16.19 -14.56
CA LEU A 102 6.96 -15.44 -13.77
C LEU A 102 7.50 -15.05 -12.39
N TYR A 103 8.26 -15.92 -11.72
CA TYR A 103 8.93 -15.60 -10.45
C TYR A 103 9.99 -14.49 -10.60
N VAL A 104 10.79 -14.53 -11.67
CA VAL A 104 11.77 -13.48 -11.97
C VAL A 104 11.08 -12.14 -12.17
N VAL A 105 9.97 -12.11 -12.93
CA VAL A 105 9.15 -10.91 -13.08
C VAL A 105 8.53 -10.48 -11.77
N ALA A 106 7.98 -11.40 -10.96
CA ALA A 106 7.38 -11.06 -9.67
C ALA A 106 8.38 -10.37 -8.74
N LEU A 107 9.57 -10.96 -8.56
CA LEU A 107 10.64 -10.39 -7.73
C LEU A 107 11.20 -9.09 -8.29
N GLY A 108 11.48 -9.05 -9.61
CA GLY A 108 12.04 -7.87 -10.26
C GLY A 108 11.06 -6.70 -10.27
N ALA A 109 9.78 -6.96 -10.56
CA ALA A 109 8.74 -5.95 -10.57
C ALA A 109 8.43 -5.44 -9.16
N GLY A 110 8.29 -6.32 -8.16
CA GLY A 110 8.09 -5.91 -6.77
C GLY A 110 9.29 -5.11 -6.22
N SER A 111 10.52 -5.43 -6.63
CA SER A 111 11.72 -4.67 -6.26
C SER A 111 11.70 -3.26 -6.85
N ALA A 112 11.32 -3.14 -8.12
CA ALA A 112 11.17 -1.86 -8.79
C ALA A 112 9.99 -1.04 -8.24
N GLU A 113 8.86 -1.68 -7.92
CA GLU A 113 7.70 -1.07 -7.23
C GLU A 113 8.14 -0.46 -5.90
N THR A 114 8.95 -1.18 -5.13
CA THR A 114 9.47 -0.71 -3.84
C THR A 114 10.23 0.62 -3.98
N VAL A 115 11.08 0.74 -5.01
CA VAL A 115 11.84 1.96 -5.31
C VAL A 115 10.91 3.08 -5.80
N TYR A 116 10.01 2.77 -6.72
CA TYR A 116 9.12 3.75 -7.33
C TYR A 116 8.18 4.38 -6.33
N ASP A 117 7.46 3.59 -5.53
CA ASP A 117 6.51 4.13 -4.57
C ASP A 117 7.21 5.00 -3.54
N THR A 118 8.42 4.59 -3.13
CA THR A 118 9.22 5.35 -2.18
C THR A 118 9.65 6.69 -2.77
N ALA A 119 9.98 6.73 -4.06
CA ALA A 119 10.28 7.96 -4.79
C ALA A 119 9.01 8.81 -5.02
N ALA A 120 7.89 8.21 -5.41
CA ALA A 120 6.61 8.86 -5.69
C ALA A 120 6.05 9.57 -4.44
N GLN A 121 6.14 8.94 -3.28
CA GLN A 121 5.71 9.56 -2.02
C GLN A 121 6.65 10.70 -1.60
N SER A 122 7.94 10.56 -1.90
CA SER A 122 8.96 11.54 -1.49
C SER A 122 9.09 12.73 -2.44
N ILE A 123 8.59 12.64 -3.67
CA ILE A 123 8.60 13.74 -4.65
C ILE A 123 7.44 14.73 -4.44
N VAL A 124 6.29 14.26 -3.93
CA VAL A 124 5.10 15.11 -3.72
C VAL A 124 5.39 16.39 -2.92
N PRO A 125 6.12 16.35 -1.78
CA PRO A 125 6.40 17.56 -1.01
C PRO A 125 7.18 18.64 -1.76
N GLN A 126 8.06 18.25 -2.68
CA GLN A 126 8.85 19.18 -3.49
C GLN A 126 8.04 19.88 -4.58
N VAL A 127 6.87 19.35 -4.93
CA VAL A 127 6.04 19.87 -6.02
C VAL A 127 4.94 20.80 -5.52
N VAL A 128 4.29 20.44 -4.41
CA VAL A 128 3.11 21.19 -3.92
C VAL A 128 3.42 22.11 -2.74
N GLY A 129 4.55 21.94 -2.07
CA GLY A 129 4.90 22.68 -0.84
C GLY A 129 4.05 22.26 0.36
N ARG A 130 4.49 22.65 1.58
CA ARG A 130 3.96 22.12 2.86
C ARG A 130 2.47 22.38 3.10
N THR A 131 1.95 23.53 2.65
CA THR A 131 0.55 23.95 2.91
C THR A 131 -0.49 23.14 2.14
N ARG A 132 -0.10 22.44 1.07
CA ARG A 132 -1.00 21.68 0.19
C ARG A 132 -0.81 20.16 0.28
N LEU A 133 0.06 19.71 1.19
CA LEU A 133 0.46 18.31 1.33
C LEU A 133 -0.73 17.37 1.59
N ALA A 134 -1.59 17.69 2.55
CA ALA A 134 -2.72 16.83 2.91
C ALA A 134 -3.61 16.54 1.68
N ARG A 135 -3.97 17.59 0.93
CA ARG A 135 -4.79 17.48 -0.28
C ARG A 135 -4.08 16.71 -1.41
N ALA A 136 -2.78 16.94 -1.59
CA ALA A 136 -1.98 16.25 -2.61
C ALA A 136 -1.82 14.75 -2.27
N ASN A 137 -1.46 14.42 -1.03
CA ASN A 137 -1.33 13.03 -0.57
C ASN A 137 -2.67 12.30 -0.64
N GLY A 138 -3.78 12.91 -0.23
CA GLY A 138 -5.10 12.29 -0.31
C GLY A 138 -5.49 11.92 -1.76
N ARG A 139 -5.23 12.82 -2.72
CA ARG A 139 -5.49 12.57 -4.14
C ARG A 139 -4.53 11.55 -4.75
N MET A 140 -3.26 11.57 -4.36
CA MET A 140 -2.27 10.58 -4.81
C MET A 140 -2.64 9.18 -4.31
N TYR A 141 -2.89 9.05 -3.00
CA TYR A 141 -3.31 7.79 -2.40
C TYR A 141 -4.62 7.28 -3.01
N ALA A 142 -5.60 8.16 -3.23
CA ALA A 142 -6.86 7.78 -3.85
C ALA A 142 -6.66 7.20 -5.26
N VAL A 143 -5.83 7.81 -6.10
CA VAL A 143 -5.58 7.27 -7.45
C VAL A 143 -4.79 5.99 -7.42
N GLU A 144 -3.77 5.88 -6.57
CA GLU A 144 -2.97 4.67 -6.41
C GLU A 144 -3.84 3.50 -5.95
N GLN A 145 -4.64 3.68 -4.89
CA GLN A 145 -5.55 2.64 -4.39
C GLN A 145 -6.65 2.28 -5.39
N THR A 146 -7.25 3.29 -6.03
CA THR A 146 -8.31 3.03 -7.03
C THR A 146 -7.74 2.25 -8.22
N ALA A 147 -6.56 2.61 -8.68
CA ALA A 147 -5.91 1.94 -9.80
C ALA A 147 -5.42 0.53 -9.41
N ASN A 148 -4.74 0.39 -8.28
CA ASN A 148 -4.08 -0.85 -7.87
C ASN A 148 -5.03 -1.90 -7.29
N GLU A 149 -5.93 -1.50 -6.41
CA GLU A 149 -6.74 -2.43 -5.61
C GLU A 149 -8.19 -2.54 -6.14
N PHE A 150 -8.72 -1.48 -6.76
CA PHE A 150 -10.12 -1.47 -7.22
C PHE A 150 -10.28 -1.77 -8.71
N ALA A 151 -9.56 -1.05 -9.58
CA ALA A 151 -9.68 -1.19 -11.03
C ALA A 151 -8.77 -2.30 -11.59
N GLY A 152 -7.58 -2.48 -11.01
CA GLY A 152 -6.59 -3.46 -11.46
C GLY A 152 -7.08 -4.91 -11.45
N PRO A 153 -7.56 -5.45 -10.32
CA PRO A 153 -7.96 -6.86 -10.22
C PRO A 153 -9.09 -7.28 -11.17
N PRO A 154 -10.21 -6.54 -11.30
CA PRO A 154 -11.26 -6.89 -12.25
C PRO A 154 -10.76 -6.80 -13.70
N LEU A 155 -9.98 -5.77 -14.02
CA LEU A 155 -9.38 -5.61 -15.35
C LEU A 155 -8.45 -6.78 -15.67
N ALA A 156 -7.64 -7.24 -14.71
CA ALA A 156 -6.78 -8.41 -14.89
C ALA A 156 -7.56 -9.68 -15.21
N GLY A 157 -8.69 -9.92 -14.54
CA GLY A 157 -9.54 -11.07 -14.81
C GLY A 157 -10.07 -11.07 -16.26
N LEU A 158 -10.56 -9.92 -16.73
CA LEU A 158 -11.02 -9.76 -18.10
C LEU A 158 -9.89 -9.93 -19.12
N LEU A 159 -8.72 -9.33 -18.86
CA LEU A 159 -7.56 -9.43 -19.73
C LEU A 159 -6.99 -10.85 -19.76
N ALA A 160 -6.99 -11.56 -18.63
CA ALA A 160 -6.56 -12.96 -18.57
C ALA A 160 -7.49 -13.87 -19.36
N ALA A 161 -8.80 -13.60 -19.38
CA ALA A 161 -9.75 -14.32 -20.23
C ALA A 161 -9.49 -14.10 -21.73
N ALA A 162 -8.98 -12.92 -22.12
CA ALA A 162 -8.51 -12.63 -23.47
C ALA A 162 -7.12 -13.23 -23.80
N GLY A 163 -6.45 -13.84 -22.81
CA GLY A 163 -5.18 -14.54 -22.94
C GLY A 163 -3.97 -13.80 -22.35
N ALA A 164 -2.86 -14.52 -22.21
CA ALA A 164 -1.63 -14.01 -21.59
C ALA A 164 -1.07 -12.75 -22.30
N GLY A 165 -1.28 -12.64 -23.61
CA GLY A 165 -0.90 -11.47 -24.41
C GLY A 165 -1.56 -10.18 -23.91
N ALA A 166 -2.88 -10.20 -23.69
CA ALA A 166 -3.61 -9.06 -23.16
C ALA A 166 -3.28 -8.81 -21.69
N ALA A 167 -3.17 -9.87 -20.89
CA ALA A 167 -2.88 -9.81 -19.45
C ALA A 167 -1.51 -9.19 -19.13
N PHE A 168 -0.48 -9.46 -19.93
CA PHE A 168 0.86 -8.90 -19.73
C PHE A 168 1.16 -7.69 -20.62
N GLY A 169 0.59 -7.63 -21.82
CA GLY A 169 0.77 -6.49 -22.72
C GLY A 169 0.17 -5.20 -22.16
N THR A 170 -0.95 -5.29 -21.43
CA THR A 170 -1.60 -4.11 -20.86
C THR A 170 -0.76 -3.43 -19.76
N PRO A 171 -0.24 -4.14 -18.72
CA PRO A 171 0.69 -3.53 -17.78
C PRO A 171 1.96 -2.95 -18.44
N VAL A 172 2.52 -3.62 -19.46
CA VAL A 172 3.66 -3.09 -20.23
C VAL A 172 3.32 -1.74 -20.87
N ALA A 173 2.17 -1.65 -21.55
CA ALA A 173 1.70 -0.41 -22.16
C ALA A 173 1.42 0.69 -21.13
N LEU A 174 0.83 0.34 -19.98
CA LEU A 174 0.54 1.28 -18.90
C LEU A 174 1.82 1.84 -18.26
N TRP A 175 2.84 1.00 -17.98
CA TRP A 175 4.12 1.50 -17.49
C TRP A 175 4.85 2.35 -18.54
N ALA A 176 4.78 1.99 -19.83
CA ALA A 176 5.33 2.82 -20.90
C ALA A 176 4.64 4.19 -20.97
N ALA A 177 3.31 4.24 -20.84
CA ALA A 177 2.55 5.49 -20.75
C ALA A 177 2.91 6.30 -19.48
N ALA A 178 3.12 5.64 -18.34
CA ALA A 178 3.59 6.27 -17.12
C ALA A 178 4.99 6.89 -17.31
N VAL A 179 5.92 6.18 -17.97
CA VAL A 179 7.25 6.69 -18.32
C VAL A 179 7.13 7.92 -19.22
N ALA A 180 6.34 7.86 -20.30
CA ALA A 180 6.11 8.99 -21.19
C ALA A 180 5.56 10.21 -20.42
N THR A 181 4.62 10.00 -19.52
CA THR A 181 4.04 11.06 -18.68
C THR A 181 5.08 11.66 -17.72
N LEU A 182 5.93 10.84 -17.10
CA LEU A 182 7.02 11.30 -16.23
C LEU A 182 8.09 12.07 -17.00
N LEU A 183 8.34 11.73 -18.26
CA LEU A 183 9.27 12.47 -19.11
C LEU A 183 8.83 13.93 -19.29
N LEU A 184 7.52 14.20 -19.31
CA LEU A 184 6.94 15.55 -19.39
C LEU A 184 7.02 16.35 -18.08
N ALA A 185 7.20 15.69 -16.93
CA ALA A 185 7.39 16.35 -15.63
C ALA A 185 8.85 16.82 -15.46
N ARG A 186 9.27 17.83 -16.24
CA ARG A 186 10.63 18.37 -16.21
C ARG A 186 11.01 18.92 -14.83
N GLY A 187 12.21 18.61 -14.35
CA GLY A 187 12.76 19.09 -13.08
C GLY A 187 13.85 18.17 -12.54
N SER A 188 14.60 18.68 -11.55
CA SER A 188 15.48 17.90 -10.68
C SER A 188 14.84 17.83 -9.30
N TYR A 189 14.71 16.62 -8.76
CA TYR A 189 14.06 16.32 -7.48
C TYR A 189 15.01 15.62 -6.51
N ARG A 190 16.29 15.94 -6.65
CA ARG A 190 17.36 15.47 -5.77
C ARG A 190 17.42 16.38 -4.54
N VAL A 191 17.44 15.79 -3.35
CA VAL A 191 17.71 16.57 -2.13
C VAL A 191 19.22 16.86 -2.07
N PRO A 192 19.63 18.12 -1.81
CA PRO A 192 20.99 18.42 -1.39
C PRO A 192 21.39 17.57 -0.18
N ARG A 193 22.62 17.07 -0.15
CA ARG A 193 23.13 16.25 0.95
C ARG A 193 24.40 16.86 1.51
N ASP A 194 24.43 17.03 2.83
CA ASP A 194 25.62 17.49 3.56
C ASP A 194 26.50 16.27 3.86
N GLY A 195 27.44 15.96 2.95
CA GLY A 195 28.47 14.95 3.14
C GLY A 195 28.15 13.53 2.63
N ARG A 196 29.20 12.69 2.62
CA ARG A 196 29.13 11.28 2.17
C ARG A 196 28.84 10.36 3.35
N THR A 197 27.60 9.91 3.48
CA THR A 197 27.19 8.87 4.45
C THR A 197 27.16 7.49 3.80
N THR A 198 27.16 6.41 4.59
CA THR A 198 26.92 5.03 4.09
C THR A 198 25.42 4.70 4.11
N LEU A 199 24.97 3.75 3.27
CA LEU A 199 23.57 3.31 3.26
C LEU A 199 23.13 2.78 4.64
N ARG A 200 24.00 2.02 5.31
CA ARG A 200 23.75 1.49 6.65
C ARG A 200 23.57 2.61 7.68
N ALA A 201 24.38 3.67 7.61
CA ALA A 201 24.25 4.82 8.50
C ALA A 201 22.91 5.55 8.28
N ASP A 202 22.51 5.75 7.02
CA ASP A 202 21.22 6.39 6.70
C ASP A 202 20.03 5.58 7.24
N ILE A 203 20.05 4.25 7.05
CA ILE A 203 19.01 3.34 7.57
C ILE A 203 18.97 3.40 9.10
N ALA A 204 20.13 3.29 9.75
CA ALA A 204 20.22 3.32 11.20
C ALA A 204 19.73 4.67 11.77
N GLU A 205 20.01 5.78 11.09
CA GLU A 205 19.53 7.11 11.49
C GLU A 205 18.01 7.21 11.40
N GLY A 206 17.40 6.73 10.32
CA GLY A 206 15.94 6.71 10.15
C GLY A 206 15.23 5.85 11.19
N LEU A 207 15.74 4.65 11.45
CA LEU A 207 15.21 3.75 12.50
C LEU A 207 15.37 4.35 13.90
N ARG A 208 16.55 4.90 14.20
CA ARG A 208 16.81 5.52 15.50
C ARG A 208 15.88 6.71 15.73
N PHE A 209 15.74 7.60 14.76
CA PHE A 209 14.84 8.74 14.86
C PHE A 209 13.39 8.29 15.09
N LEU A 210 12.92 7.32 14.30
CA LEU A 210 11.57 6.76 14.45
C LEU A 210 11.33 6.19 15.86
N TRP A 211 12.30 5.44 16.40
CA TRP A 211 12.14 4.77 17.70
C TRP A 211 12.20 5.73 18.90
N HIS A 212 12.94 6.83 18.77
CA HIS A 212 13.06 7.85 19.82
C HIS A 212 11.87 8.83 19.80
N HIS A 213 11.26 9.07 18.64
CA HIS A 213 10.12 9.98 18.54
C HIS A 213 8.81 9.27 18.94
N LYS A 214 8.32 9.52 20.17
CA LYS A 214 7.15 8.84 20.77
C LYS A 214 5.94 8.73 19.84
N ILE A 215 5.48 9.85 19.26
CA ILE A 215 4.28 9.87 18.40
C ILE A 215 4.48 9.04 17.11
N LEU A 216 5.62 9.19 16.44
CA LEU A 216 5.92 8.47 15.20
C LEU A 216 6.08 6.96 15.45
N ARG A 217 6.69 6.59 16.58
CA ARG A 217 6.76 5.19 17.03
C ARG A 217 5.37 4.64 17.29
N THR A 218 4.53 5.32 18.05
CA THR A 218 3.15 4.90 18.35
C THR A 218 2.37 4.66 17.06
N PHE A 219 2.37 5.61 16.15
CA PHE A 219 1.72 5.49 14.84
C PHE A 219 2.24 4.30 14.02
N THR A 220 3.55 4.07 14.01
CA THR A 220 4.14 2.97 13.25
C THR A 220 3.80 1.61 13.85
N VAL A 221 3.80 1.50 15.19
CA VAL A 221 3.38 0.27 15.88
C VAL A 221 1.88 0.00 15.65
N MET A 222 1.03 1.02 15.74
CA MET A 222 -0.40 0.89 15.45
C MET A 222 -0.64 0.36 14.02
N VAL A 223 -0.01 0.99 13.01
CA VAL A 223 -0.11 0.54 11.61
C VAL A 223 0.44 -0.87 11.43
N GLY A 224 1.58 -1.19 12.05
CA GLY A 224 2.17 -2.53 11.99
C GLY A 224 1.26 -3.61 12.55
N THR A 225 0.70 -3.38 13.74
CA THR A 225 -0.23 -4.31 14.42
C THR A 225 -1.52 -4.47 13.62
N PHE A 226 -2.09 -3.38 13.13
CA PHE A 226 -3.30 -3.43 12.31
C PHE A 226 -3.08 -4.15 10.98
N ASN A 227 -1.97 -3.88 10.30
CA ASN A 227 -1.63 -4.54 9.05
C ASN A 227 -1.32 -6.03 9.24
N PHE A 228 -0.71 -6.41 10.36
CA PHE A 228 -0.55 -7.82 10.74
C PHE A 228 -1.91 -8.51 10.90
N ALA A 229 -2.81 -7.91 11.67
CA ALA A 229 -4.13 -8.46 11.94
C ALA A 229 -5.00 -8.58 10.67
N THR A 230 -5.04 -7.52 9.86
CA THR A 230 -5.77 -7.53 8.58
C THR A 230 -5.12 -8.46 7.55
N GLY A 231 -3.79 -8.54 7.51
CA GLY A 231 -3.07 -9.49 6.68
C GLY A 231 -3.47 -10.94 6.99
N ALA A 232 -3.52 -11.30 8.27
CA ALA A 232 -3.96 -12.61 8.73
C ALA A 232 -5.43 -12.89 8.36
N ALA A 233 -6.33 -11.95 8.66
CA ALA A 233 -7.76 -12.12 8.38
C ALA A 233 -8.05 -12.20 6.87
N PHE A 234 -7.48 -11.31 6.06
CA PHE A 234 -7.78 -11.25 4.63
C PHE A 234 -7.14 -12.40 3.84
N ALA A 235 -6.04 -12.98 4.32
CA ALA A 235 -5.45 -14.16 3.72
C ALA A 235 -6.41 -15.36 3.70
N VAL A 236 -7.28 -15.48 4.72
CA VAL A 236 -8.21 -16.59 4.88
C VAL A 236 -9.67 -16.22 4.58
N LEU A 237 -9.94 -14.93 4.38
CA LEU A 237 -11.30 -14.41 4.19
C LEU A 237 -12.02 -15.04 3.00
N VAL A 238 -11.32 -15.30 1.89
CA VAL A 238 -11.91 -15.96 0.71
C VAL A 238 -12.49 -17.33 1.07
N LEU A 239 -11.79 -18.12 1.89
CA LEU A 239 -12.24 -19.46 2.33
C LEU A 239 -13.44 -19.37 3.26
N HIS A 240 -13.54 -18.30 4.04
CA HIS A 240 -14.68 -18.05 4.92
C HIS A 240 -15.90 -17.50 4.16
N ALA A 241 -15.67 -16.79 3.07
CA ALA A 241 -16.70 -16.04 2.36
C ALA A 241 -17.29 -16.76 1.14
N VAL A 242 -16.49 -17.52 0.39
CA VAL A 242 -16.86 -18.02 -0.94
C VAL A 242 -17.14 -19.52 -0.94
N GLY A 243 -18.28 -19.91 -1.52
CA GLY A 243 -18.63 -21.29 -1.85
C GLY A 243 -19.66 -21.94 -0.92
N PRO A 244 -20.22 -23.10 -1.30
CA PRO A 244 -21.40 -23.69 -0.64
C PRO A 244 -21.18 -24.14 0.82
N GLY A 245 -19.93 -24.45 1.19
CA GLY A 245 -19.53 -24.82 2.55
C GLY A 245 -18.88 -23.69 3.36
N SER A 246 -18.83 -22.48 2.80
CA SER A 246 -18.30 -21.30 3.48
C SER A 246 -19.36 -20.69 4.41
N ALA A 247 -18.94 -19.94 5.42
CA ALA A 247 -19.86 -19.36 6.39
C ALA A 247 -20.78 -18.29 5.76
N MET A 248 -20.31 -17.57 4.75
CA MET A 248 -21.08 -16.52 4.08
C MET A 248 -21.82 -17.00 2.81
N GLY A 249 -21.40 -18.11 2.21
CA GLY A 249 -22.05 -18.69 1.04
C GLY A 249 -21.98 -17.83 -0.23
N LEU A 250 -21.03 -16.89 -0.33
CA LEU A 250 -20.97 -15.96 -1.45
C LEU A 250 -20.48 -16.62 -2.74
N SER A 251 -20.97 -16.10 -3.87
CA SER A 251 -20.34 -16.32 -5.17
C SER A 251 -19.07 -15.47 -5.31
N ALA A 252 -18.17 -15.84 -6.22
CA ALA A 252 -16.95 -15.05 -6.47
C ALA A 252 -17.24 -13.58 -6.86
N PRO A 253 -18.25 -13.25 -7.69
CA PRO A 253 -18.64 -11.86 -7.95
C PRO A 253 -19.14 -11.13 -6.70
N ALA A 254 -19.92 -11.79 -5.85
CA ALA A 254 -20.44 -11.19 -4.62
C ALA A 254 -19.33 -10.91 -3.60
N PHE A 255 -18.32 -11.79 -3.52
CA PHE A 255 -17.11 -11.53 -2.74
C PHE A 255 -16.31 -10.33 -3.28
N GLY A 256 -16.22 -10.19 -4.61
CA GLY A 256 -15.65 -8.99 -5.23
C GLY A 256 -16.37 -7.71 -4.81
N LEU A 257 -17.71 -7.72 -4.78
CA LEU A 257 -18.53 -6.59 -4.29
C LEU A 257 -18.32 -6.31 -2.79
N LEU A 258 -18.15 -7.35 -1.98
CA LEU A 258 -17.82 -7.19 -0.56
C LEU A 258 -16.49 -6.46 -0.38
N MET A 259 -15.44 -6.88 -1.09
CA MET A 259 -14.13 -6.24 -1.05
C MET A 259 -14.17 -4.80 -1.62
N ALA A 260 -14.99 -4.57 -2.65
CA ALA A 260 -15.22 -3.25 -3.22
C ALA A 260 -15.79 -2.25 -2.19
N SER A 261 -16.50 -2.73 -1.15
CA SER A 261 -16.99 -1.87 -0.06
C SER A 261 -15.86 -1.12 0.65
N ILE A 262 -14.69 -1.74 0.86
CA ILE A 262 -13.52 -1.08 1.47
C ILE A 262 -13.00 0.05 0.58
N ALA A 263 -12.92 -0.21 -0.73
CA ALA A 263 -12.47 0.78 -1.71
C ALA A 263 -13.46 1.94 -1.83
N ALA A 264 -14.77 1.64 -1.89
CA ALA A 264 -15.84 2.65 -1.90
C ALA A 264 -15.81 3.51 -0.63
N GLY A 265 -15.61 2.88 0.54
CA GLY A 265 -15.43 3.56 1.81
C GLY A 265 -14.20 4.46 1.80
N SER A 266 -13.08 3.96 1.26
CA SER A 266 -11.86 4.76 1.11
C SER A 266 -12.11 5.97 0.20
N LEU A 267 -12.76 5.80 -0.95
CA LEU A 267 -13.12 6.91 -1.83
C LEU A 267 -13.97 7.96 -1.11
N ALA A 268 -14.99 7.54 -0.37
CA ALA A 268 -15.80 8.42 0.46
C ALA A 268 -14.94 9.13 1.53
N GLY A 269 -14.05 8.41 2.20
CA GLY A 269 -13.08 8.95 3.15
C GLY A 269 -12.19 10.06 2.57
N SER A 270 -11.93 10.04 1.26
CA SER A 270 -11.05 11.03 0.62
C SER A 270 -11.70 12.41 0.56
N VAL A 271 -13.03 12.42 0.40
CA VAL A 271 -13.86 13.62 0.40
C VAL A 271 -14.21 14.03 1.83
N LEU A 272 -14.40 13.05 2.72
CA LEU A 272 -14.80 13.27 4.10
C LEU A 272 -13.64 13.64 5.03
N ALA A 273 -12.38 13.40 4.66
CA ALA A 273 -11.22 13.64 5.52
C ALA A 273 -11.15 15.07 6.08
N GLU A 274 -11.23 16.08 5.21
CA GLU A 274 -11.18 17.49 5.64
C GLU A 274 -12.39 17.90 6.48
N PRO A 275 -13.66 17.60 6.09
CA PRO A 275 -14.81 17.84 6.93
C PRO A 275 -14.74 17.16 8.31
N VAL A 276 -14.29 15.91 8.37
CA VAL A 276 -14.18 15.14 9.61
C VAL A 276 -13.11 15.73 10.52
N GLU A 277 -11.92 16.05 10.00
CA GLU A 277 -10.86 16.72 10.76
C GLU A 277 -11.34 18.08 11.31
N ARG A 278 -12.03 18.88 10.49
CA ARG A 278 -12.55 20.19 10.90
C ARG A 278 -13.61 20.12 12.01
N ARG A 279 -14.49 19.11 11.98
CA ARG A 279 -15.59 18.98 12.95
C ARG A 279 -15.17 18.30 14.24
N LEU A 280 -14.34 17.26 14.16
CA LEU A 280 -13.98 16.45 15.32
C LEU A 280 -12.66 16.87 15.96
N GLY A 281 -11.79 17.57 15.23
CA GLY A 281 -10.39 17.74 15.60
C GLY A 281 -9.57 16.50 15.24
N ARG A 282 -8.23 16.63 15.26
CA ARG A 282 -7.31 15.62 14.74
C ARG A 282 -7.33 14.34 15.56
N VAL A 283 -7.27 14.48 16.89
CA VAL A 283 -7.21 13.33 17.79
C VAL A 283 -8.50 12.52 17.74
N ARG A 284 -9.67 13.18 17.84
CA ARG A 284 -10.96 12.46 17.78
C ARG A 284 -11.21 11.83 16.41
N ALA A 285 -10.81 12.50 15.33
CA ALA A 285 -10.86 11.92 14.00
C ALA A 285 -10.03 10.64 13.92
N LEU A 286 -8.83 10.61 14.51
CA LEU A 286 -8.02 9.40 14.61
C LEU A 286 -8.70 8.30 15.43
N TRP A 287 -9.28 8.61 16.59
CA TRP A 287 -10.01 7.65 17.42
C TRP A 287 -11.14 6.95 16.65
N VAL A 288 -12.04 7.75 16.07
CA VAL A 288 -13.18 7.21 15.29
C VAL A 288 -12.69 6.40 14.10
N SER A 289 -11.67 6.88 13.40
CA SER A 289 -11.10 6.23 12.22
C SER A 289 -10.48 4.87 12.55
N TRP A 290 -9.69 4.79 13.62
CA TRP A 290 -9.02 3.56 14.04
C TRP A 290 -10.00 2.56 14.67
N LEU A 291 -11.04 3.01 15.36
CA LEU A 291 -12.14 2.15 15.82
C LEU A 291 -12.88 1.53 14.63
N ALA A 292 -13.28 2.35 13.65
CA ALA A 292 -13.92 1.85 12.42
C ALA A 292 -13.01 0.88 11.66
N GLY A 293 -11.71 1.19 11.56
CA GLY A 293 -10.72 0.30 10.97
C GLY A 293 -10.62 -1.03 11.73
N GLY A 294 -10.45 -1.01 13.05
CA GLY A 294 -10.34 -2.23 13.88
C GLY A 294 -11.55 -3.15 13.79
N LEU A 295 -12.75 -2.57 13.65
CA LEU A 295 -14.00 -3.33 13.47
C LEU A 295 -14.01 -4.16 12.19
N THR A 296 -13.22 -3.83 11.16
CA THR A 296 -13.15 -4.63 9.92
C THR A 296 -12.68 -6.06 10.15
N VAL A 297 -11.83 -6.29 11.15
CA VAL A 297 -11.44 -7.65 11.54
C VAL A 297 -12.40 -8.20 12.60
N GLY A 298 -12.79 -7.38 13.57
CA GLY A 298 -13.67 -7.80 14.66
C GLY A 298 -15.05 -8.28 14.21
N VAL A 299 -15.63 -7.67 13.17
CA VAL A 299 -16.95 -8.07 12.65
C VAL A 299 -16.99 -9.52 12.15
N LEU A 300 -15.88 -9.99 11.55
CA LEU A 300 -15.75 -11.34 11.01
C LEU A 300 -15.71 -12.42 12.12
N ALA A 301 -15.41 -12.04 13.36
CA ALA A 301 -15.47 -12.93 14.51
C ALA A 301 -16.91 -13.09 15.04
N VAL A 302 -17.80 -12.16 14.72
CA VAL A 302 -19.14 -12.07 15.33
C VAL A 302 -20.24 -12.46 14.36
N THR A 303 -20.09 -12.16 13.07
CA THR A 303 -21.12 -12.42 12.06
C THR A 303 -20.52 -12.85 10.72
N ALA A 304 -21.26 -13.72 10.04
CA ALA A 304 -21.02 -14.11 8.65
C ALA A 304 -22.04 -13.48 7.68
N ASP A 305 -22.90 -12.57 8.16
CA ASP A 305 -23.83 -11.83 7.29
C ASP A 305 -23.06 -10.90 6.33
N PRO A 306 -23.10 -11.15 5.01
CA PRO A 306 -22.35 -10.35 4.03
C PRO A 306 -22.72 -8.86 4.06
N TYR A 307 -23.97 -8.53 4.37
CA TYR A 307 -24.45 -7.14 4.39
C TYR A 307 -23.89 -6.38 5.59
N ALA A 308 -23.99 -6.95 6.79
CA ALA A 308 -23.37 -6.38 7.99
C ALA A 308 -21.85 -6.20 7.83
N VAL A 309 -21.15 -7.22 7.30
CA VAL A 309 -19.70 -7.14 7.03
C VAL A 309 -19.39 -6.06 6.00
N GLY A 310 -20.18 -5.96 4.93
CA GLY A 310 -20.02 -4.93 3.90
C GLY A 310 -20.15 -3.50 4.44
N VAL A 311 -21.12 -3.25 5.32
CA VAL A 311 -21.29 -1.94 5.99
C VAL A 311 -20.08 -1.61 6.86
N VAL A 312 -19.58 -2.57 7.63
CA VAL A 312 -18.39 -2.36 8.47
C VAL A 312 -17.13 -2.18 7.63
N PHE A 313 -16.99 -2.91 6.52
CA PHE A 313 -15.89 -2.75 5.58
C PHE A 313 -15.90 -1.37 4.93
N PHE A 314 -17.08 -0.86 4.57
CA PHE A 314 -17.24 0.50 4.07
C PHE A 314 -16.84 1.54 5.12
N ALA A 315 -17.37 1.45 6.34
CA ALA A 315 -17.03 2.36 7.43
C ALA A 315 -15.53 2.30 7.79
N GLY A 316 -14.95 1.10 7.80
CA GLY A 316 -13.53 0.88 8.00
C GLY A 316 -12.68 1.48 6.88
N GLY A 317 -13.10 1.35 5.62
CA GLY A 317 -12.46 2.02 4.48
C GLY A 317 -12.43 3.55 4.63
N VAL A 318 -13.55 4.15 5.07
CA VAL A 318 -13.61 5.59 5.40
C VAL A 318 -12.57 5.93 6.47
N GLY A 319 -12.59 5.22 7.60
CA GLY A 319 -11.65 5.43 8.70
C GLY A 319 -10.18 5.25 8.29
N LEU A 320 -9.89 4.22 7.51
CA LEU A 320 -8.53 3.97 7.01
C LEU A 320 -8.00 5.13 6.19
N LEU A 321 -8.81 5.70 5.30
CA LEU A 321 -8.31 6.83 4.52
C LEU A 321 -8.19 8.12 5.35
N VAL A 322 -9.18 8.43 6.20
CA VAL A 322 -9.12 9.61 7.06
C VAL A 322 -7.89 9.56 7.97
N SER A 323 -7.66 8.43 8.64
CA SER A 323 -6.48 8.23 9.48
C SER A 323 -5.18 8.30 8.68
N ASN A 324 -5.11 7.69 7.48
CA ASN A 324 -3.93 7.74 6.64
C ASN A 324 -3.56 9.17 6.24
N VAL A 325 -4.52 10.01 5.85
CA VAL A 325 -4.28 11.42 5.49
C VAL A 325 -3.71 12.19 6.68
N VAL A 326 -4.32 12.05 7.86
CA VAL A 326 -3.86 12.72 9.09
C VAL A 326 -2.46 12.25 9.48
N MET A 327 -2.22 10.94 9.49
CA MET A 327 -0.94 10.36 9.88
C MET A 327 0.19 10.69 8.90
N VAL A 328 -0.04 10.64 7.59
CA VAL A 328 0.95 11.08 6.59
C VAL A 328 1.30 12.55 6.82
N SER A 329 0.29 13.40 7.02
CA SER A 329 0.49 14.83 7.23
C SER A 329 1.27 15.12 8.52
N LEU A 330 0.94 14.44 9.62
CA LEU A 330 1.67 14.56 10.89
C LEU A 330 3.12 14.07 10.76
N ARG A 331 3.35 12.91 10.12
CA ARG A 331 4.71 12.41 9.86
C ARG A 331 5.55 13.42 9.07
N GLN A 332 4.97 14.02 8.04
CA GLN A 332 5.65 15.02 7.21
C GLN A 332 5.99 16.30 7.99
N ARG A 333 5.17 16.68 8.99
CA ARG A 333 5.41 17.87 9.82
C ARG A 333 6.39 17.64 10.96
N LEU A 334 6.38 16.44 11.56
CA LEU A 334 7.22 16.09 12.70
C LEU A 334 8.62 15.61 12.31
N THR A 335 8.85 15.32 11.03
CA THR A 335 10.11 14.76 10.56
C THR A 335 10.91 15.82 9.80
N PRO A 336 12.19 16.07 10.18
CA PRO A 336 13.06 16.95 9.43
C PRO A 336 13.18 16.54 7.95
N ASP A 337 13.26 17.51 7.03
CA ASP A 337 13.26 17.25 5.59
C ASP A 337 14.36 16.26 5.16
N ARG A 338 15.54 16.34 5.80
CA ARG A 338 16.69 15.44 5.58
C ARG A 338 16.45 13.98 6.00
N LEU A 339 15.44 13.72 6.84
CA LEU A 339 15.10 12.39 7.39
C LEU A 339 13.80 11.82 6.85
N LEU A 340 13.00 12.58 6.10
CA LEU A 340 11.67 12.15 5.63
C LEU A 340 11.70 10.83 4.85
N GLY A 341 12.59 10.68 3.86
CA GLY A 341 12.69 9.47 3.05
C GLY A 341 13.09 8.24 3.88
N ARG A 342 14.06 8.41 4.79
CA ARG A 342 14.56 7.37 5.70
C ARG A 342 13.50 6.92 6.70
N LEU A 343 12.82 7.86 7.34
CA LEU A 343 11.72 7.55 8.26
C LEU A 343 10.55 6.87 7.54
N ASN A 344 10.17 7.38 6.37
CA ASN A 344 9.08 6.80 5.60
C ASN A 344 9.37 5.35 5.23
N SER A 345 10.61 5.04 4.89
CA SER A 345 11.05 3.69 4.56
C SER A 345 11.02 2.75 5.77
N SER A 346 11.42 3.23 6.95
CA SER A 346 11.26 2.51 8.21
C SER A 346 9.79 2.23 8.55
N HIS A 347 8.93 3.23 8.39
CA HIS A 347 7.49 3.06 8.57
C HIS A 347 6.91 2.05 7.58
N ARG A 348 7.31 2.11 6.30
CA ARG A 348 6.81 1.20 5.25
C ARG A 348 7.25 -0.24 5.44
N LEU A 349 8.48 -0.46 5.92
CA LEU A 349 8.92 -1.81 6.32
C LEU A 349 7.95 -2.40 7.34
N VAL A 350 7.62 -1.63 8.38
CA VAL A 350 6.67 -2.09 9.40
C VAL A 350 5.28 -2.26 8.79
N ALA A 351 4.77 -1.28 8.05
CA ALA A 351 3.42 -1.33 7.50
C ALA A 351 3.21 -2.52 6.53
N TRP A 352 4.10 -2.71 5.54
CA TRP A 352 3.92 -3.73 4.50
C TRP A 352 4.55 -5.07 4.88
N GLY A 353 5.66 -5.04 5.63
CA GLY A 353 6.32 -6.24 6.12
C GLY A 353 5.44 -7.02 7.10
N THR A 354 4.83 -6.35 8.08
CA THR A 354 3.95 -7.05 9.04
C THR A 354 2.69 -7.59 8.38
N LYS A 355 2.16 -6.96 7.32
CA LYS A 355 1.02 -7.48 6.55
C LYS A 355 1.32 -8.87 5.97
N SER A 356 2.52 -9.03 5.41
CA SER A 356 2.96 -10.31 4.84
C SER A 356 3.15 -11.39 5.92
N LEU A 357 3.75 -11.01 7.06
CA LEU A 357 3.89 -11.90 8.22
C LEU A 357 2.53 -12.29 8.81
N GLY A 358 1.59 -11.35 8.83
CA GLY A 358 0.21 -11.57 9.24
C GLY A 358 -0.47 -12.61 8.37
N ALA A 359 -0.36 -12.51 7.05
CA ALA A 359 -0.94 -13.51 6.13
C ALA A 359 -0.43 -14.93 6.40
N LEU A 360 0.88 -15.09 6.64
CA LEU A 360 1.47 -16.38 7.02
C LEU A 360 0.93 -16.89 8.36
N ALA A 361 0.86 -16.01 9.37
CA ALA A 361 0.30 -16.35 10.68
C ALA A 361 -1.19 -16.72 10.59
N GLY A 362 -1.97 -16.01 9.77
CA GLY A 362 -3.39 -16.29 9.52
C GLY A 362 -3.60 -17.67 8.91
N GLY A 363 -2.77 -18.06 7.93
CA GLY A 363 -2.78 -19.41 7.37
C GLY A 363 -2.44 -20.49 8.40
N ALA A 364 -1.38 -20.29 9.19
CA ALA A 364 -0.98 -21.24 10.23
C ALA A 364 -2.05 -21.39 11.33
N ILE A 365 -2.65 -20.28 11.78
CA ILE A 365 -3.74 -20.28 12.78
C ILE A 365 -4.98 -20.95 12.19
N ALA A 366 -5.35 -20.65 10.93
CA ALA A 366 -6.47 -21.30 10.27
C ALA A 366 -6.29 -22.83 10.18
N GLN A 367 -5.07 -23.29 9.91
CA GLN A 367 -4.76 -24.71 9.85
C GLN A 367 -4.84 -25.37 11.24
N ALA A 368 -4.35 -24.72 12.29
CA ALA A 368 -4.28 -25.30 13.62
C ALA A 368 -5.60 -25.19 14.42
N ALA A 369 -6.34 -24.09 14.24
CA ALA A 369 -7.48 -23.73 15.07
C ALA A 369 -8.74 -23.33 14.28
N GLY A 370 -8.70 -23.41 12.95
CA GLY A 370 -9.83 -23.08 12.07
C GLY A 370 -9.92 -21.59 11.70
N LEU A 371 -10.73 -21.29 10.69
CA LEU A 371 -10.88 -19.94 10.12
C LEU A 371 -11.40 -18.92 11.15
N HIS A 372 -12.39 -19.32 11.95
CA HIS A 372 -13.02 -18.42 12.94
C HIS A 372 -12.02 -17.97 14.03
N ALA A 373 -11.11 -18.85 14.45
CA ALA A 373 -10.05 -18.52 15.41
C ALA A 373 -9.14 -17.40 14.90
N VAL A 374 -8.88 -17.32 13.60
CA VAL A 374 -8.11 -16.21 13.00
C VAL A 374 -8.80 -14.88 13.27
N PHE A 375 -10.11 -14.79 13.04
CA PHE A 375 -10.85 -13.54 13.21
C PHE A 375 -10.95 -13.13 14.68
N VAL A 376 -11.16 -14.08 15.59
CA VAL A 376 -11.18 -13.81 17.04
C VAL A 376 -9.81 -13.32 17.53
N LEU A 377 -8.74 -14.07 17.21
CA LEU A 377 -7.39 -13.75 17.67
C LEU A 377 -6.84 -12.45 17.06
N MET A 378 -7.22 -12.12 15.82
CA MET A 378 -6.78 -10.91 15.13
C MET A 378 -7.69 -9.70 15.38
N GLY A 379 -8.96 -9.93 15.75
CA GLY A 379 -9.88 -8.86 16.13
C GLY A 379 -9.41 -8.09 17.37
N VAL A 380 -8.83 -8.80 18.35
CA VAL A 380 -8.27 -8.19 19.57
C VAL A 380 -7.16 -7.18 19.27
N PRO A 381 -6.05 -7.53 18.58
CA PRO A 381 -5.01 -6.56 18.24
C PRO A 381 -5.52 -5.49 17.27
N ALA A 382 -6.43 -5.81 16.33
CA ALA A 382 -6.98 -4.84 15.39
C ALA A 382 -7.79 -3.73 16.09
N LEU A 383 -8.58 -4.06 17.12
CA LEU A 383 -9.27 -3.08 17.96
C LEU A 383 -8.34 -2.43 18.98
N GLY A 384 -7.40 -3.21 19.53
CA GLY A 384 -6.45 -2.78 20.55
C GLY A 384 -5.47 -1.70 20.08
N VAL A 385 -5.23 -1.54 18.78
CA VAL A 385 -4.37 -0.45 18.25
C VAL A 385 -4.83 0.93 18.71
N VAL A 386 -6.13 1.09 18.93
CA VAL A 386 -6.75 2.33 19.39
C VAL A 386 -6.18 2.76 20.76
N ALA A 387 -5.72 1.82 21.60
CA ALA A 387 -5.07 2.14 22.87
C ALA A 387 -3.77 2.96 22.68
N GLY A 388 -3.12 2.87 21.52
CA GLY A 388 -1.97 3.71 21.19
C GLY A 388 -2.30 5.21 21.20
N LEU A 389 -3.56 5.57 20.94
CA LEU A 389 -4.02 6.96 20.91
C LEU A 389 -4.20 7.57 22.31
N PHE A 390 -4.21 6.79 23.39
CA PHE A 390 -4.22 7.36 24.75
C PHE A 390 -2.99 8.24 25.01
N GLY A 391 -1.87 7.93 24.36
CA GLY A 391 -0.64 8.73 24.43
C GLY A 391 -0.55 9.86 23.40
N VAL A 392 -1.58 10.05 22.56
CA VAL A 392 -1.60 11.03 21.46
C VAL A 392 -2.71 12.05 21.74
N THR A 393 -2.42 13.01 22.61
CA THR A 393 -3.32 14.14 22.91
C THR A 393 -3.05 15.32 21.97
N GLU A 394 -3.99 16.27 21.87
CA GLU A 394 -3.79 17.50 21.08
C GLU A 394 -2.59 18.29 21.62
N ASP A 395 -2.39 18.31 22.94
CA ASP A 395 -1.23 18.94 23.57
C ASP A 395 0.08 18.24 23.22
N ALA A 396 0.09 16.91 23.19
CA ALA A 396 1.27 16.14 22.79
C ALA A 396 1.62 16.37 21.31
N LEU A 397 0.62 16.44 20.43
CA LEU A 397 0.81 16.77 19.02
C LEU A 397 1.33 18.20 18.86
N ALA A 398 0.72 19.18 19.54
CA ALA A 398 1.15 20.58 19.48
C ALA A 398 2.57 20.76 20.03
N ALA A 399 2.94 20.05 21.10
CA ALA A 399 4.28 20.07 21.66
C ALA A 399 5.32 19.50 20.69
N ALA A 400 5.01 18.35 20.08
CA ALA A 400 5.90 17.72 19.10
C ALA A 400 6.06 18.59 17.83
N GLU A 401 5.01 19.28 17.42
CA GLU A 401 5.06 20.22 16.30
C GLU A 401 5.94 21.45 16.61
N ARG A 402 5.86 21.99 17.84
CA ARG A 402 6.74 23.09 18.27
C ARG A 402 8.21 22.65 18.31
N GLU A 403 8.48 21.46 18.83
CA GLU A 403 9.84 20.90 18.89
C GLU A 403 10.42 20.66 17.48
N ALA A 404 9.58 20.26 16.53
CA ALA A 404 10.00 20.06 15.14
C ALA A 404 10.34 21.38 14.41
N VAL A 405 9.76 22.52 14.83
CA VAL A 405 10.07 23.85 14.27
C VAL A 405 11.34 24.44 14.89
N SER A 406 11.69 24.05 16.12
CA SER A 406 12.89 24.53 16.80
C SER A 406 14.19 23.79 16.41
N ARG A 407 14.10 22.77 15.56
CA ARG A 407 15.23 21.99 15.02
C ARG A 407 15.42 22.29 13.56
#